data_AF-A0A1J3D1B1-F1
#
_entry.id   AF-A0A1J3D1B1-F1
#
_cell.length_a   1.000
_cell.length_b   1.000
_cell.length_c   1.000
_cell.angle_alpha   90.00
_cell.angle_beta   90.00
_cell.angle_gamma   90.00
#
_symmetry.space_group_name_H-M   'P 1'
#
loop_
_entity.id
_entity.type
_entity.pdbx_description
1 polymer ?
#
loop_
_entity_poly.entity_id
_entity_poly.type
_entity_poly.pdbx_seq_one_letter_code
_entity_poly.pdbx_strand_id
1 'polypeptide(L)'
;AADEEKTTLRMSERERDLEKYVQEKINECVENLREMEEIENQLQQSCGHFTTSYTYDIDSWLKRWKRSRETKLECYTCVLGSLGQRLRHMKVGDRIGGVTVLRRCMEYKESKMRLLDTTPSDVDPSQLQALHEEHLQDDVDLLEQHLSTIRRAHRFLANQLRPKAV
;
A
#
# COMPACT_ATOMS: atom_id res chain seq x y z
N ALA A 1 10.10 -40.99 -0.44
CA ALA A 1 10.42 -39.65 -0.94
C ALA A 1 9.16 -38.83 -0.73
N ALA A 2 9.17 -38.03 0.34
CA ALA A 2 8.03 -37.24 0.78
C ALA A 2 7.72 -36.21 -0.30
N ASP A 3 6.43 -36.02 -0.56
CA ASP A 3 5.90 -34.89 -1.30
C ASP A 3 6.63 -33.62 -0.87
N GLU A 4 7.33 -33.01 -1.81
CA GLU A 4 7.59 -31.58 -1.77
C GLU A 4 6.22 -30.92 -1.84
N GLU A 5 5.62 -30.78 -0.66
CA GLU A 5 4.47 -29.94 -0.40
C GLU A 5 4.85 -28.56 -0.87
N LYS A 6 4.52 -28.29 -2.13
CA LYS A 6 4.50 -26.98 -2.74
C LYS A 6 3.50 -26.19 -1.91
N THR A 7 3.99 -25.57 -0.83
CA THR A 7 3.26 -24.65 0.02
C THR A 7 2.99 -23.41 -0.82
N THR A 8 2.07 -23.55 -1.76
CA THR A 8 1.29 -22.45 -2.28
C THR A 8 0.54 -21.93 -1.07
N LEU A 9 1.14 -20.96 -0.35
CA LEU A 9 0.50 -20.21 0.72
C LEU A 9 -0.85 -19.77 0.17
N ARG A 10 -1.92 -20.45 0.61
CA ARG A 10 -3.26 -20.18 0.14
C ARG A 10 -3.63 -18.82 0.70
N MET A 11 -3.64 -17.80 -0.16
CA MET A 11 -4.05 -16.44 0.20
C MET A 11 -5.33 -16.49 1.04
N SER A 12 -5.40 -15.69 2.09
CA SER A 12 -6.62 -15.61 2.91
C SER A 12 -7.78 -15.05 2.10
N GLU A 13 -9.02 -15.30 2.53
CA GLU A 13 -10.19 -14.70 1.90
C GLU A 13 -10.14 -13.19 1.94
N ARG A 14 -9.74 -12.64 3.08
CA ARG A 14 -9.56 -11.20 3.25
C ARG A 14 -8.49 -10.63 2.33
N GLU A 15 -7.36 -11.31 2.14
CA GLU A 15 -6.34 -10.86 1.18
C GLU A 15 -6.87 -10.81 -0.25
N ARG A 16 -7.67 -11.80 -0.66
CA ARG A 16 -8.33 -11.79 -1.98
C ARG A 16 -9.31 -10.64 -2.14
N ASP A 17 -10.09 -10.35 -1.11
CA ASP A 17 -11.04 -9.24 -1.12
C ASP A 17 -10.34 -7.89 -1.23
N LEU A 18 -9.24 -7.71 -0.48
CA LEU A 18 -8.40 -6.51 -0.58
C LEU A 18 -7.75 -6.37 -1.96
N GLU A 19 -7.25 -7.46 -2.54
CA GLU A 19 -6.66 -7.45 -3.89
C GLU A 19 -7.70 -7.03 -4.93
N LYS A 20 -8.91 -7.58 -4.85
CA LYS A 20 -10.01 -7.19 -5.75
C LYS A 20 -10.34 -5.71 -5.59
N TYR A 21 -10.45 -5.23 -4.35
CA TYR A 21 -10.71 -3.83 -4.05
C TYR A 21 -9.62 -2.91 -4.62
N VAL A 22 -8.34 -3.24 -4.39
CA VAL A 22 -7.20 -2.51 -4.93
C VAL A 22 -7.26 -2.44 -6.45
N GLN A 23 -7.56 -3.56 -7.12
CA GLN A 23 -7.65 -3.58 -8.57
C GLN A 23 -8.74 -2.63 -9.10
N GLU A 24 -9.92 -2.65 -8.48
CA GLU A 24 -11.01 -1.72 -8.82
C GLU A 24 -10.59 -0.26 -8.64
N LYS A 25 -9.90 0.05 -7.53
CA LYS A 25 -9.43 1.40 -7.21
C LYS A 25 -8.30 1.90 -8.11
N ILE A 26 -7.39 1.02 -8.51
CA ILE A 26 -6.33 1.35 -9.47
C ILE A 26 -6.92 1.62 -10.85
N ASN A 27 -7.90 0.83 -11.29
CA ASN A 27 -8.60 1.10 -12.56
C ASN A 27 -9.27 2.49 -12.54
N GLU A 28 -9.96 2.83 -11.45
CA GLU A 28 -10.55 4.17 -11.27
C GLU A 28 -9.47 5.27 -11.29
N CYS A 29 -8.31 5.02 -10.70
CA CYS A 29 -7.18 5.95 -10.69
C CYS A 29 -6.66 6.23 -12.10
N VAL A 30 -6.44 5.17 -12.89
CA VAL A 30 -5.87 5.26 -14.23
C VAL A 30 -6.78 6.09 -15.13
N GLU A 31 -8.09 5.88 -15.06
CA GLU A 31 -9.05 6.69 -15.84
C GLU A 31 -9.02 8.17 -15.39
N ASN A 32 -9.01 8.47 -14.09
CA ASN A 32 -8.92 9.85 -13.63
C ASN A 32 -7.61 10.53 -14.08
N LEU A 33 -6.48 9.84 -14.04
CA LEU A 33 -5.19 10.39 -14.48
C LEU A 33 -5.18 10.67 -15.98
N ARG A 34 -5.79 9.79 -16.77
CA ARG A 34 -5.96 9.98 -18.22
C ARG A 34 -6.84 11.20 -18.53
N GLU A 35 -7.97 11.35 -17.84
CA GLU A 35 -8.86 12.51 -17.99
C GLU A 35 -8.13 13.81 -17.59
N MET A 36 -7.37 13.78 -16.51
CA MET A 36 -6.55 14.93 -16.09
C MET A 36 -5.52 15.32 -17.14
N GLU A 37 -4.80 14.35 -17.72
CA GLU A 37 -3.83 14.58 -18.80
C GLU A 37 -4.51 15.20 -20.02
N GLU A 38 -5.71 14.76 -20.38
CA GLU A 38 -6.49 15.36 -21.47
C GLU A 38 -6.86 16.82 -21.17
N ILE A 39 -7.32 17.11 -19.95
CA ILE A 39 -7.67 18.47 -19.51
C ILE A 39 -6.42 19.37 -19.52
N GLU A 40 -5.30 18.88 -18.99
CA GLU A 40 -4.03 19.62 -18.98
C GLU A 40 -3.57 19.94 -20.40
N ASN A 41 -3.70 19.00 -21.34
CA ASN A 41 -3.39 19.23 -22.75
C ASN A 41 -4.28 20.31 -23.38
N GLN A 42 -5.58 20.33 -23.08
CA GLN A 42 -6.50 21.37 -23.55
C GLN A 42 -6.18 22.75 -22.94
N LEU A 43 -5.84 22.79 -21.65
CA LEU A 43 -5.45 24.02 -20.95
C LEU A 43 -4.09 24.54 -21.41
N GLN A 44 -3.14 23.65 -21.73
CA GLN A 44 -1.83 24.03 -22.23
C GLN A 44 -1.91 24.77 -23.58
N GLN A 45 -2.90 24.43 -24.41
CA GLN A 45 -3.18 25.14 -25.65
C GLN A 45 -3.74 26.56 -25.44
N SER A 46 -4.25 26.88 -24.25
CA SER A 46 -4.98 28.13 -23.97
C SER A 46 -4.35 29.04 -22.90
N CYS A 47 -3.65 28.52 -21.88
CA CYS A 47 -3.22 29.30 -20.71
C CYS A 47 -1.81 28.99 -20.17
N GLY A 48 -1.00 28.17 -20.84
CA GLY A 48 0.34 27.77 -20.35
C GLY A 48 0.34 26.48 -19.51
N HIS A 49 1.52 26.04 -19.07
CA HIS A 49 1.77 24.67 -18.59
C HIS A 49 1.13 24.37 -17.22
N PHE A 50 0.24 23.37 -17.17
CA PHE A 50 -0.24 22.71 -15.97
C PHE A 50 0.25 21.26 -16.02
N THR A 51 1.02 20.82 -15.03
CA THR A 51 1.39 19.40 -14.89
C THR A 51 1.19 18.95 -13.45
N THR A 52 0.24 18.04 -13.25
CA THR A 52 0.00 17.35 -11.99
C THR A 52 0.37 15.88 -12.13
N SER A 53 1.66 15.55 -11.89
CA SER A 53 2.13 14.16 -12.01
C SER A 53 1.89 13.39 -10.71
N TYR A 54 0.75 12.72 -10.62
CA TYR A 54 0.42 11.74 -9.57
C TYR A 54 0.83 10.30 -9.95
N THR A 55 1.27 10.09 -11.20
CA THR A 55 1.74 8.80 -11.71
C THR A 55 2.88 8.23 -10.89
N TYR A 56 3.83 9.07 -10.45
CA TYR A 56 4.94 8.62 -9.60
C TYR A 56 4.46 8.07 -8.24
N ASP A 57 3.50 8.74 -7.59
CA ASP A 57 2.99 8.32 -6.29
C ASP A 57 2.28 6.97 -6.38
N ILE A 58 1.46 6.79 -7.43
CA ILE A 58 0.74 5.54 -7.68
C ILE A 58 1.68 4.40 -8.07
N ASP A 59 2.69 4.65 -8.90
CA ASP A 59 3.72 3.67 -9.23
C ASP A 59 4.53 3.23 -7.99
N SER A 60 4.87 4.19 -7.14
CA SER A 60 5.55 3.94 -5.87
C SER A 60 4.68 3.08 -4.95
N TRP A 61 3.39 3.42 -4.86
CA TRP A 61 2.40 2.67 -4.09
C TRP A 61 2.26 1.23 -4.61
N LEU A 62 2.12 1.02 -5.92
CA LEU A 62 1.99 -0.31 -6.55
C LEU A 62 3.20 -1.21 -6.26
N LYS A 63 4.41 -0.65 -6.36
CA LYS A 63 5.65 -1.36 -6.01
C LYS A 63 5.67 -1.77 -4.54
N ARG A 64 5.11 -0.95 -3.65
CA ARG A 64 5.01 -1.27 -2.22
C ARG A 64 3.94 -2.32 -1.96
N TRP A 65 2.74 -2.17 -2.51
CA TRP A 65 1.63 -3.12 -2.40
C TRP A 65 2.08 -4.55 -2.72
N LYS A 66 2.76 -4.73 -3.86
CA LYS A 66 3.32 -6.02 -4.27
C LYS A 66 4.25 -6.61 -3.21
N ARG A 67 5.17 -5.81 -2.66
CA ARG A 67 6.10 -6.26 -1.62
C ARG A 67 5.39 -6.61 -0.31
N SER A 68 4.38 -5.83 0.10
CA SER A 68 3.62 -6.09 1.33
C SER A 68 2.85 -7.41 1.25
N ARG A 69 2.28 -7.72 0.08
CA ARG A 69 1.62 -9.02 -0.18
C ARG A 69 2.58 -10.19 -0.16
N GLU A 70 3.73 -10.05 -0.80
CA GLU A 70 4.75 -11.11 -0.88
C GLU A 70 5.60 -11.25 0.41
N THR A 71 5.31 -10.46 1.46
CA THR A 71 6.07 -10.49 2.71
C THR A 71 5.83 -11.80 3.47
N LYS A 72 6.90 -12.49 3.86
CA LYS A 72 6.84 -13.69 4.70
C LYS A 72 6.22 -13.37 6.06
N LEU A 73 5.28 -14.19 6.51
CA LEU A 73 4.57 -14.00 7.79
C LEU A 73 5.51 -13.92 9.00
N GLU A 74 6.62 -14.67 8.99
CA GLU A 74 7.64 -14.65 10.05
C GLU A 74 8.22 -13.25 10.31
N CYS A 75 8.21 -12.36 9.30
CA CYS A 75 8.64 -10.98 9.49
C CYS A 75 7.76 -10.21 10.49
N TYR A 76 6.49 -10.61 10.67
CA TYR A 76 5.58 -9.98 11.62
C TYR A 76 5.81 -10.41 13.07
N THR A 77 6.70 -11.37 13.33
CA THR A 77 7.09 -11.71 14.72
C THR A 77 7.66 -10.50 15.47
N CYS A 78 8.33 -9.58 14.76
CA CYS A 78 8.89 -8.36 15.37
C CYS A 78 7.84 -7.34 15.80
N VAL A 79 6.62 -7.42 15.28
CA VAL A 79 5.53 -6.53 15.69
C VAL A 79 4.64 -7.20 16.75
N LEU A 80 5.06 -8.32 17.33
CA LEU A 80 4.42 -8.87 18.51
C LEU A 80 4.84 -8.10 19.76
N GLY A 81 3.89 -7.94 20.70
CA GLY A 81 4.14 -7.27 21.98
C GLY A 81 4.22 -5.74 21.89
N SER A 82 5.10 -5.15 22.69
CA SER A 82 5.13 -3.70 22.93
C SER A 82 5.43 -2.87 21.68
N LEU A 83 6.18 -3.41 20.72
CA LEU A 83 6.49 -2.72 19.46
C LEU A 83 5.25 -2.61 18.58
N GLY A 84 4.48 -3.68 18.41
CA GLY A 84 3.20 -3.65 17.70
C GLY A 84 2.17 -2.74 18.36
N GLN A 85 2.09 -2.77 19.69
CA GLN A 85 1.21 -1.84 20.43
C GLN A 85 1.55 -0.38 20.14
N ARG A 86 2.83 -0.02 20.09
CA ARG A 86 3.25 1.34 19.71
C ARG A 86 2.87 1.67 18.26
N LEU A 87 3.09 0.75 17.33
CA LEU A 87 2.75 0.94 15.91
C LEU A 87 1.25 1.20 15.72
N ARG A 88 0.37 0.52 16.47
CA ARG A 88 -1.09 0.71 16.40
C ARG A 88 -1.57 2.12 16.77
N HIS A 89 -0.75 2.89 17.49
CA HIS A 89 -1.06 4.27 17.86
C HIS A 89 -0.44 5.30 16.90
N MET A 90 0.31 4.85 15.89
CA MET A 90 0.90 5.73 14.88
C MET A 90 -0.09 6.02 13.75
N LYS A 91 0.18 7.05 12.95
CA LYS A 91 -0.55 7.29 11.71
C LYS A 91 -0.26 6.17 10.73
N VAL A 92 -1.23 5.90 9.83
CA VAL A 92 -1.14 4.83 8.82
C VAL A 92 0.20 4.84 8.06
N GLY A 93 0.61 6.00 7.53
CA GLY A 93 1.88 6.12 6.81
C GLY A 93 3.11 5.80 7.66
N ASP A 94 3.11 6.21 8.93
CA ASP A 94 4.20 5.92 9.87
C ASP A 94 4.24 4.44 10.26
N ARG A 95 3.06 3.82 10.43
CA ARG A 95 2.92 2.38 10.70
C ARG A 95 3.47 1.55 9.55
N ILE A 96 3.09 1.85 8.30
CA ILE A 96 3.63 1.18 7.09
C ILE A 96 5.15 1.35 7.02
N GLY A 97 5.66 2.56 7.27
CA GLY A 97 7.09 2.84 7.30
C GLY A 97 7.82 2.01 8.36
N GLY A 98 7.27 1.95 9.57
CA GLY A 98 7.79 1.16 10.68
C GLY A 98 7.85 -0.32 10.35
N VAL A 99 6.76 -0.92 9.88
CA VAL A 99 6.70 -2.34 9.47
C VAL A 99 7.69 -2.62 8.35
N THR A 100 7.78 -1.73 7.35
CA THR A 100 8.73 -1.87 6.23
C THR A 100 10.19 -1.87 6.69
N VAL A 101 10.56 -0.98 7.61
CA VAL A 101 11.93 -0.91 8.16
C VAL A 101 12.24 -2.16 8.96
N LEU A 102 11.32 -2.59 9.82
CA LEU A 102 11.50 -3.79 10.62
C LEU A 102 11.66 -5.04 9.77
N ARG A 103 10.84 -5.18 8.71
CA ARG A 103 10.99 -6.25 7.71
C ARG A 103 12.39 -6.24 7.11
N ARG A 104 12.87 -5.10 6.61
CA ARG A 104 14.22 -4.98 6.03
C ARG A 104 15.32 -5.32 7.04
N CYS A 105 15.14 -4.96 8.30
CA CYS A 105 16.09 -5.33 9.36
C CYS A 105 16.14 -6.84 9.56
N MET A 106 14.99 -7.53 9.52
CA MET A 106 14.91 -8.99 9.63
C MET A 106 15.53 -9.68 8.40
N GLU A 107 15.17 -9.24 7.19
CA GLU A 107 15.74 -9.74 5.93
C GLU A 107 17.27 -9.54 5.88
N TYR A 108 17.78 -8.40 6.36
CA TYR A 108 19.21 -8.13 6.41
C TYR A 108 19.94 -8.91 7.52
N LYS A 109 19.27 -9.18 8.66
CA LYS A 109 19.87 -9.82 9.84
C LYS A 109 19.45 -11.28 10.00
N GLU A 110 19.38 -12.04 8.91
CA GLU A 110 19.14 -13.50 8.92
C GLU A 110 20.12 -14.30 9.84
N SER A 111 21.11 -13.66 10.48
CA SER A 111 22.01 -14.30 11.45
C SER A 111 22.15 -13.66 12.86
N LYS A 112 21.55 -12.50 13.23
CA LYS A 112 21.91 -11.83 14.51
C LYS A 112 20.83 -11.08 15.31
N MET A 113 19.55 -11.15 14.98
CA MET A 113 18.53 -10.48 15.80
C MET A 113 18.12 -11.30 17.04
N ARG A 114 18.94 -11.23 18.11
CA ARG A 114 18.52 -11.49 19.51
C ARG A 114 17.65 -10.32 20.06
N LEU A 115 16.73 -9.78 19.26
CA LEU A 115 15.88 -8.65 19.66
C LEU A 115 14.50 -9.10 20.12
N LEU A 116 14.18 -10.39 19.99
CA LEU A 116 12.92 -10.98 20.42
C LEU A 116 13.24 -12.23 21.22
N ASP A 117 12.72 -12.33 22.43
CA ASP A 117 12.72 -13.58 23.24
C ASP A 117 11.79 -14.65 22.65
N THR A 118 11.24 -14.41 21.46
CA THR A 118 10.23 -15.24 20.81
C THR A 118 10.80 -15.81 19.52
N THR A 119 11.06 -17.11 19.52
CA THR A 119 11.42 -17.85 18.32
C THR A 119 10.21 -17.93 17.39
N PRO A 120 10.36 -17.82 16.06
CA PRO A 120 9.24 -17.91 15.12
C PRO A 120 8.41 -19.20 15.25
N SER A 121 9.00 -20.28 15.80
CA SER A 121 8.33 -21.56 16.07
C SER A 121 7.29 -21.52 17.19
N ASP A 122 7.35 -20.52 18.07
CA ASP A 122 6.49 -20.45 19.27
C ASP A 122 5.26 -19.55 19.06
N VAL A 123 5.15 -18.94 17.87
CA VAL A 123 4.10 -17.97 17.53
C VAL A 123 3.01 -18.65 16.73
N ASP A 124 1.76 -18.44 17.14
CA ASP A 124 0.59 -18.88 16.39
C ASP A 124 0.55 -18.22 14.98
N PRO A 125 0.59 -19.02 13.89
CA PRO A 125 0.51 -18.51 12.52
C PRO A 125 -0.72 -17.63 12.26
N SER A 126 -1.83 -17.87 12.97
CA SER A 126 -3.06 -17.07 12.83
C SER A 126 -2.87 -15.62 13.27
N GLN A 127 -2.02 -15.38 14.29
CA GLN A 127 -1.71 -14.04 14.77
C GLN A 127 -0.83 -13.28 13.76
N LEU A 128 0.15 -13.97 13.17
CA LEU A 128 1.00 -13.40 12.13
C LEU A 128 0.18 -13.07 10.87
N GLN A 129 -0.77 -13.94 10.51
CA GLN A 129 -1.71 -13.68 9.42
C GLN A 129 -2.56 -12.43 9.70
N ALA A 130 -3.10 -12.28 10.92
CA ALA A 130 -3.88 -11.10 11.28
C ALA A 130 -3.08 -9.79 11.21
N LEU A 131 -1.80 -9.82 11.61
CA LEU A 131 -0.89 -8.67 11.50
C LEU A 131 -0.54 -8.34 10.05
N HIS A 132 -0.36 -9.35 9.21
CA HIS A 132 -0.19 -9.17 7.77
C HIS A 132 -1.40 -8.51 7.14
N GLU A 133 -2.61 -8.99 7.46
CA GLU A 133 -3.86 -8.40 6.98
C GLU A 133 -4.07 -6.97 7.48
N GLU A 134 -3.68 -6.66 8.72
CA GLU A 134 -3.69 -5.28 9.25
C GLU A 134 -2.76 -4.38 8.42
N HIS A 135 -1.55 -4.84 8.11
CA HIS A 135 -0.60 -4.07 7.29
C HIS A 135 -1.08 -3.92 5.83
N LEU A 136 -1.74 -4.92 5.25
CA LEU A 136 -2.36 -4.79 3.93
C LEU A 136 -3.50 -3.77 3.94
N GLN A 137 -4.30 -3.74 5.01
CA GLN A 137 -5.34 -2.71 5.17
C GLN A 137 -4.73 -1.31 5.23
N ASP A 138 -3.59 -1.14 5.91
CA ASP A 138 -2.89 0.15 5.96
C ASP A 138 -2.49 0.65 4.57
N ASP A 139 -1.93 -0.24 3.76
CA ASP A 139 -1.56 0.08 2.39
C ASP A 139 -2.80 0.51 1.56
N VAL A 140 -3.94 -0.14 1.75
CA VAL A 140 -5.23 0.24 1.14
C VAL A 140 -5.70 1.60 1.63
N ASP A 141 -5.65 1.87 2.93
CA ASP A 141 -6.06 3.16 3.49
C ASP A 141 -5.19 4.31 2.92
N LEU A 142 -3.90 4.06 2.69
CA LEU A 142 -3.01 5.02 2.05
C LEU A 142 -3.30 5.18 0.55
N LEU A 143 -3.72 4.11 -0.16
CA LEU A 143 -4.21 4.24 -1.54
C LEU A 143 -5.39 5.20 -1.60
N GLU A 144 -6.37 5.06 -0.70
CA GLU A 144 -7.54 5.93 -0.68
C GLU A 144 -7.18 7.40 -0.44
N GLN A 145 -6.17 7.68 0.38
CA GLN A 145 -5.65 9.04 0.57
C GLN A 145 -5.07 9.62 -0.73
N HIS A 146 -4.28 8.83 -1.47
CA HIS A 146 -3.78 9.24 -2.78
C HIS A 146 -4.92 9.50 -3.77
N LEU A 147 -5.90 8.59 -3.84
CA LEU A 147 -7.05 8.73 -4.74
C LEU A 147 -7.92 9.94 -4.39
N SER A 148 -8.12 10.23 -3.10
CA SER A 148 -8.84 11.43 -2.66
C SER A 148 -8.15 12.71 -3.17
N THR A 149 -6.83 12.75 -3.14
CA THR A 149 -6.02 13.86 -3.66
C THR A 149 -6.15 13.98 -5.17
N ILE A 150 -6.02 12.86 -5.90
CA ILE A 150 -6.17 12.80 -7.37
C ILE A 150 -7.58 13.27 -7.78
N ARG A 151 -8.64 12.73 -7.17
CA ARG A 151 -10.02 13.15 -7.45
C ARG A 151 -10.26 14.63 -7.16
N ARG A 152 -9.58 15.22 -6.17
CA ARG A 152 -9.68 16.66 -5.88
C ARG A 152 -8.98 17.49 -6.96
N ALA A 153 -7.80 17.08 -7.38
CA ALA A 153 -7.07 17.74 -8.47
C ALA A 153 -7.82 17.62 -9.79
N HIS A 154 -8.33 16.43 -10.11
CA HIS A 154 -9.15 16.19 -11.29
C HIS A 154 -10.35 17.14 -11.35
N ARG A 155 -11.14 17.22 -10.27
CA ARG A 155 -12.28 18.15 -10.19
C ARG A 155 -11.86 19.61 -10.33
N PHE A 156 -10.71 19.99 -9.78
CA PHE A 156 -10.19 21.35 -9.93
C PHE A 156 -9.86 21.67 -11.40
N LEU A 157 -9.13 20.78 -12.08
CA LEU A 157 -8.81 20.91 -13.50
C LEU A 157 -10.06 20.95 -14.37
N ALA A 158 -11.00 20.03 -14.17
CA ALA A 158 -12.26 19.97 -14.90
C ALA A 158 -13.08 21.27 -14.74
N ASN A 159 -13.03 21.91 -13.58
CA ASN A 159 -13.70 23.19 -13.35
C ASN A 159 -13.02 24.37 -14.07
N GLN A 160 -11.72 24.31 -14.39
CA GLN A 160 -11.04 25.36 -15.15
C GLN A 160 -11.50 25.40 -16.61
N LEU A 161 -11.89 24.26 -17.18
CA LEU A 161 -12.45 24.18 -18.54
C LEU A 161 -13.91 24.64 -18.62
N ARG A 162 -14.64 24.70 -17.49
CA ARG A 162 -16.02 25.19 -17.53
C ARG A 162 -16.03 26.68 -17.89
N PRO A 163 -16.90 27.13 -18.81
CA PRO A 163 -17.07 28.55 -19.07
C PRO A 163 -17.39 29.25 -17.74
N LYS A 164 -16.60 30.26 -17.37
CA LYS A 164 -16.99 31.17 -16.30
C LYS A 164 -18.22 31.92 -16.80
N ALA A 165 -19.38 31.65 -16.20
CA ALA A 165 -20.58 32.41 -16.50
C ALA A 165 -20.28 33.90 -16.29
N VAL A 166 -20.50 34.68 -17.35
CA VAL A 166 -20.31 36.14 -17.40
C VAL A 166 -21.36 36.84 -16.56
#